data_AF-A0A451AYI3-F1
#
_entry.id   AF-A0A451AYI3-F1
#
_cell.length_a   1.000
_cell.length_b   1.000
_cell.length_c   1.000
_cell.angle_alpha   90.00
_cell.angle_beta   90.00
_cell.angle_gamma   90.00
#
_symmetry.space_group_name_H-M   'P 1'
#
loop_
_entity.id
_entity.type
_entity.pdbx_description
1 polymer ?
#
loop_
_entity_poly.entity_id
_entity_poly.type
_entity_poly.pdbx_seq_one_letter_code
_entity_poly.pdbx_strand_id
1 'polypeptide(L)'
;MSSMGKKAYLPVLHGKGLWFLPFDANTPLVCNKYGIPEPALSSDSRCIPQALDLVLTPLVAFDGMGRRLGMGGGYYDRTFAYLLRRRVFMKPMLVGAAYAFQQVATPLPKNPWDVPLDGVVTDNGWLWPRSSRISQVDRRDVARKGIACRKRNPYNSPVVHGSLRPDS
;
A
#
# COMPACT_ATOMS: atom_id res chain seq x y z
N MET A 1 24.69 1.37 6.91
CA MET A 1 23.57 2.23 7.37
C MET A 1 22.83 2.77 6.15
N SER A 2 21.51 2.97 6.22
CA SER A 2 20.75 3.58 5.11
C SER A 2 21.18 5.05 4.94
N SER A 3 21.30 5.52 3.69
CA SER A 3 21.77 6.88 3.38
C SER A 3 20.88 7.99 3.94
N MET A 4 19.64 7.68 4.35
CA MET A 4 18.65 8.62 4.85
C MET A 4 18.31 8.45 6.34
N GLY A 5 19.09 7.66 7.10
CA GLY A 5 18.85 7.44 8.54
C GLY A 5 17.52 6.73 8.86
N LYS A 6 16.93 6.04 7.88
CA LYS A 6 15.68 5.27 8.04
C LYS A 6 16.01 3.85 8.51
N LYS A 7 15.18 3.32 9.41
CA LYS A 7 15.23 1.90 9.80
C LYS A 7 14.37 1.10 8.83
N ALA A 8 14.95 0.12 8.17
CA ALA A 8 14.24 -0.78 7.28
C ALA A 8 13.95 -2.09 8.00
N TYR A 9 12.81 -2.69 7.68
CA TYR A 9 12.39 -3.99 8.20
C TYR A 9 11.88 -4.84 7.05
N LEU A 10 12.27 -6.11 7.00
CA LEU A 10 11.73 -7.06 6.04
C LEU A 10 10.60 -7.90 6.68
N PRO A 11 9.54 -8.19 5.92
CA PRO A 11 8.50 -9.10 6.35
C PRO A 11 9.00 -10.54 6.38
N VAL A 12 8.71 -11.25 7.46
CA VAL A 12 9.05 -12.68 7.65
C VAL A 12 7.77 -13.44 7.91
N LEU A 13 7.57 -14.56 7.22
CA LEU A 13 6.37 -15.37 7.39
C LEU A 13 6.35 -16.00 8.79
N HIS A 14 5.27 -15.77 9.54
CA HIS A 14 5.08 -16.41 10.84
C HIS A 14 3.61 -16.81 11.06
N GLY A 15 3.36 -18.12 11.10
CA GLY A 15 2.02 -18.68 11.17
C GLY A 15 1.17 -18.21 9.99
N LYS A 16 0.10 -17.44 10.28
CA LYS A 16 -0.77 -16.84 9.26
C LYS A 16 -0.48 -15.33 9.05
N GLY A 17 0.48 -14.73 9.74
CA GLY A 17 0.79 -13.30 9.67
C GLY A 17 2.24 -13.02 9.26
N LEU A 18 2.65 -11.78 9.48
CA LEU A 18 4.02 -11.31 9.23
C LEU A 18 4.67 -10.83 10.53
N TRP A 19 5.94 -11.18 10.69
CA TRP A 19 6.87 -10.48 11.55
C TRP A 19 7.66 -9.46 10.74
N PHE A 20 8.22 -8.46 11.41
CA PHE A 20 9.09 -7.47 10.79
C PHE A 20 10.44 -7.48 11.51
N LEU A 21 11.47 -7.93 10.81
CA LEU A 21 12.84 -8.00 11.34
C LEU A 21 13.69 -6.89 10.73
N PRO A 22 14.59 -6.27 11.50
CA PRO A 22 15.44 -5.20 11.00
C PRO A 22 16.30 -5.71 9.85
N PHE A 23 16.56 -4.81 8.90
CA PHE A 23 17.34 -5.13 7.72
C PHE A 23 18.26 -3.96 7.35
N ASP A 24 19.51 -4.32 7.05
CA ASP A 24 20.51 -3.47 6.42
C ASP A 24 21.37 -4.29 5.45
N ALA A 25 22.32 -3.64 4.79
CA ALA A 25 23.20 -4.27 3.79
C ALA A 25 24.06 -5.43 4.33
N ASN A 26 24.23 -5.54 5.65
CA ASN A 26 25.04 -6.58 6.29
C ASN A 26 24.19 -7.66 6.95
N THR A 27 22.86 -7.55 6.88
CA THR A 27 21.95 -8.50 7.52
C THR A 27 21.96 -9.82 6.74
N PRO A 28 22.29 -10.95 7.39
CA PRO A 28 22.30 -12.25 6.72
C PRO A 28 20.88 -12.66 6.32
N LEU A 29 20.73 -13.21 5.12
CA LEU A 29 19.46 -13.69 4.58
C LEU A 29 19.51 -15.20 4.36
N VAL A 30 18.43 -15.88 4.70
CA VAL A 30 18.22 -17.31 4.45
C VAL A 30 16.89 -17.48 3.73
N CYS A 31 16.86 -18.35 2.72
CA CYS A 31 15.62 -18.62 1.99
C CYS A 31 14.66 -19.43 2.87
N ASN A 32 13.40 -18.97 2.95
CA ASN A 32 12.33 -19.74 3.56
C ASN A 32 11.87 -20.88 2.64
N LYS A 33 10.87 -21.66 3.07
CA LYS A 33 10.30 -22.79 2.30
C LYS A 33 9.72 -22.44 0.93
N TYR A 34 9.52 -21.16 0.64
CA TYR A 34 9.06 -20.64 -0.65
C TYR A 34 10.19 -20.01 -1.49
N GLY A 35 11.45 -20.17 -1.06
CA GLY A 35 12.60 -19.58 -1.75
C GLY A 35 12.74 -18.07 -1.55
N ILE A 36 11.99 -17.46 -0.63
CA ILE A 36 12.04 -16.01 -0.37
C ILE A 36 13.14 -15.74 0.66
N PRO A 37 14.11 -14.86 0.38
CA PRO A 37 15.13 -14.47 1.35
C PRO A 37 14.52 -13.73 2.55
N GLU A 38 14.77 -14.23 3.76
CA GLU A 38 14.31 -13.64 5.02
C GLU A 38 15.51 -13.38 5.96
N PRO A 39 15.49 -12.32 6.80
CA PRO A 39 16.54 -12.07 7.78
C PRO A 39 16.72 -13.23 8.75
N ALA A 40 17.95 -13.73 8.86
CA ALA A 40 18.35 -14.76 9.82
C ALA A 40 18.67 -14.15 11.18
N LEU A 41 17.68 -13.50 11.81
CA LEU A 41 17.81 -12.83 13.11
C LEU A 41 16.91 -13.47 14.17
N SER A 42 17.25 -13.27 15.45
CA SER A 42 16.38 -13.70 16.56
C SER A 42 15.02 -13.01 16.49
N SER A 43 13.99 -13.75 16.91
CA SER A 43 12.65 -13.21 17.08
C SER A 43 12.59 -12.06 18.11
N ASP A 44 13.59 -11.91 18.98
CA ASP A 44 13.59 -10.81 19.96
C ASP A 44 13.83 -9.45 19.32
N SER A 45 14.38 -9.42 18.10
CA SER A 45 14.62 -8.18 17.34
C SER A 45 13.40 -7.68 16.57
N ARG A 46 12.23 -8.32 16.75
CA ARG A 46 11.00 -7.99 16.01
C ARG A 46 10.50 -6.59 16.30
N CYS A 47 10.12 -5.89 15.24
CA CYS A 47 9.30 -4.70 15.31
C CYS A 47 7.82 -5.09 15.23
N ILE A 48 7.01 -4.58 16.15
CA ILE A 48 5.56 -4.78 16.10
C ILE A 48 4.97 -3.97 14.93
N PRO A 49 3.95 -4.48 14.21
CA PRO A 49 3.37 -3.79 13.07
C PRO A 49 2.93 -2.34 13.36
N GLN A 50 2.45 -2.07 14.58
CA GLN A 50 1.97 -0.75 15.02
C GLN A 50 3.09 0.29 15.19
N ALA A 51 4.34 -0.17 15.35
CA ALA A 51 5.50 0.69 15.52
C ALA A 51 6.12 1.12 14.18
N LEU A 52 5.68 0.53 13.07
CA LEU A 52 6.08 0.95 11.73
C LEU A 52 5.38 2.26 11.36
N ASP A 53 6.10 3.14 10.65
CA ASP A 53 5.51 4.37 10.12
C ASP A 53 4.89 4.15 8.74
N LEU A 54 5.53 3.31 7.91
CA LEU A 54 5.19 3.02 6.53
C LEU A 54 5.43 1.55 6.23
N VAL A 55 4.52 0.94 5.48
CA VAL A 55 4.68 -0.41 4.93
C VAL A 55 4.44 -0.36 3.43
N LEU A 56 5.43 -0.81 2.67
CA LEU A 56 5.29 -1.07 1.24
C LEU A 56 4.68 -2.46 1.06
N THR A 57 3.47 -2.50 0.52
CA THR A 57 2.73 -3.75 0.33
C THR A 57 2.89 -4.26 -1.10
N PRO A 58 3.32 -5.51 -1.32
CA PRO A 58 3.33 -6.12 -2.63
C PRO A 58 1.89 -6.38 -3.10
N LEU A 59 1.67 -6.30 -4.42
CA LEU A 59 0.37 -6.51 -5.04
C LEU A 59 0.51 -6.96 -6.50
N VAL A 60 -0.54 -7.64 -7.00
CA VAL A 60 -0.71 -8.07 -8.39
C VAL A 60 -1.55 -7.06 -9.16
N ALA A 61 -2.61 -6.54 -8.55
CA ALA A 61 -3.47 -5.51 -9.12
C ALA A 61 -4.02 -4.60 -8.01
N PHE A 62 -4.42 -3.39 -8.38
CA PHE A 62 -5.07 -2.44 -7.46
C PHE A 62 -6.13 -1.61 -8.17
N ASP A 63 -7.07 -1.05 -7.41
CA ASP A 63 -8.12 -0.17 -7.96
C ASP A 63 -8.05 1.26 -7.38
N GLY A 64 -8.88 2.17 -7.94
CA GLY A 64 -8.97 3.56 -7.49
C GLY A 64 -9.52 3.76 -6.07
N MET A 65 -10.01 2.70 -5.43
CA MET A 65 -10.47 2.68 -4.03
C MET A 65 -9.38 2.16 -3.08
N GLY A 66 -8.18 1.86 -3.59
CA GLY A 66 -7.08 1.35 -2.79
C GLY A 66 -7.28 -0.12 -2.38
N ARG A 67 -8.21 -0.83 -3.01
CA ARG A 67 -8.26 -2.29 -2.88
C ARG A 67 -7.09 -2.86 -3.65
N ARG A 68 -6.56 -3.97 -3.15
CA ARG A 68 -5.44 -4.67 -3.79
C ARG A 68 -5.76 -6.15 -3.91
N LEU A 69 -5.28 -6.75 -4.99
CA LEU A 69 -5.20 -8.19 -5.17
C LEU A 69 -3.76 -8.62 -4.89
N GLY A 70 -3.57 -9.48 -3.89
CA GLY A 70 -2.27 -10.11 -3.61
C GLY A 70 -2.15 -11.51 -4.22
N MET A 71 -1.10 -12.24 -3.85
CA MET A 71 -0.86 -13.63 -4.27
C MET A 71 -1.76 -14.68 -3.57
N GLY A 72 -2.89 -14.27 -2.98
CA GLY A 72 -3.86 -15.17 -2.33
C GLY A 72 -3.56 -15.58 -0.87
N GLY A 73 -2.36 -15.30 -0.34
CA GLY A 73 -2.00 -15.71 1.03
C GLY A 73 -2.70 -14.95 2.16
N GLY A 74 -3.13 -13.70 1.95
CA GLY A 74 -3.81 -12.88 2.96
C GLY A 74 -2.97 -12.48 4.19
N TYR A 75 -1.63 -12.60 4.11
CA TYR A 75 -0.72 -12.30 5.23
C TYR A 75 -0.79 -10.84 5.67
N TYR A 76 -0.84 -9.91 4.71
CA TYR A 76 -0.92 -8.47 4.99
C TYR A 76 -2.26 -8.09 5.62
N ASP A 77 -3.37 -8.58 5.09
CA ASP A 77 -4.70 -8.29 5.63
C ASP A 77 -4.85 -8.76 7.07
N ARG A 78 -4.36 -9.97 7.39
CA ARG A 78 -4.35 -10.47 8.78
C ARG A 78 -3.43 -9.68 9.70
N THR A 79 -2.25 -9.29 9.21
CA THR A 79 -1.27 -8.52 10.00
C THR A 79 -1.79 -7.11 10.33
N PHE A 80 -2.51 -6.49 9.39
CA PHE A 80 -2.99 -5.11 9.53
C PHE A 80 -4.50 -4.99 9.80
N ALA A 81 -5.19 -6.09 10.09
CA ALA A 81 -6.64 -6.12 10.33
C ALA A 81 -7.08 -5.14 11.44
N TYR A 82 -6.21 -4.85 12.42
CA TYR A 82 -6.49 -3.88 13.48
C TYR A 82 -6.76 -2.46 12.94
N LEU A 83 -6.23 -2.12 11.75
CA LEU A 83 -6.47 -0.82 11.10
C LEU A 83 -7.92 -0.65 10.64
N LEU A 84 -8.68 -1.74 10.47
CA LEU A 84 -10.11 -1.66 10.12
C LEU A 84 -10.97 -1.16 11.30
N ARG A 85 -10.49 -1.33 12.54
CA ARG A 85 -11.26 -1.02 13.75
C ARG A 85 -10.81 0.27 14.44
N ARG A 86 -9.54 0.66 14.30
CA ARG A 86 -9.03 1.86 14.96
C ARG A 86 -9.62 3.10 14.31
N ARG A 87 -9.83 4.16 15.09
CA ARG A 87 -10.27 5.50 14.64
C ARG A 87 -9.28 6.62 14.98
N VAL A 88 -8.24 6.31 15.75
CA VAL A 88 -7.20 7.24 16.23
C VAL A 88 -5.84 6.53 16.14
N PHE A 89 -4.76 7.27 15.84
CA PHE A 89 -3.39 6.76 15.66
C PHE A 89 -3.28 5.62 14.62
N MET A 90 -3.46 5.97 13.34
CA MET A 90 -3.44 5.06 12.18
C MET A 90 -2.02 4.79 11.69
N LYS A 91 -1.24 4.03 12.44
CA LYS A 91 0.06 3.52 11.98
C LYS A 91 -0.01 2.01 11.73
N PRO A 92 0.68 1.50 10.69
CA PRO A 92 1.45 2.24 9.68
C PRO A 92 0.57 2.77 8.53
N MET A 93 1.13 3.67 7.72
CA MET A 93 0.60 3.95 6.38
C MET A 93 0.86 2.75 5.46
N LEU A 94 -0.17 2.26 4.77
CA LEU A 94 -0.02 1.16 3.80
C LEU A 94 0.05 1.73 2.39
N VAL A 95 1.20 1.58 1.74
CA VAL A 95 1.41 2.04 0.36
C VAL A 95 1.69 0.85 -0.56
N GLY A 96 0.93 0.75 -1.65
CA GLY A 96 1.26 -0.16 -2.73
C GLY A 96 2.41 0.39 -3.56
N ALA A 97 3.43 -0.42 -3.83
CA ALA A 97 4.42 -0.13 -4.87
C ALA A 97 4.07 -1.01 -6.08
N ALA A 98 3.73 -0.39 -7.21
CA ALA A 98 3.17 -1.08 -8.36
C ALA A 98 3.52 -0.38 -9.66
N TYR A 99 3.40 -1.07 -10.78
CA TYR A 99 3.37 -0.41 -12.08
C TYR A 99 1.98 0.12 -12.41
N ALA A 100 1.90 1.18 -13.21
CA ALA A 100 0.63 1.78 -13.60
C ALA A 100 -0.31 0.81 -14.33
N PHE A 101 0.23 -0.15 -15.09
CA PHE A 101 -0.59 -1.17 -15.77
C PHE A 101 -1.29 -2.15 -14.79
N GLN A 102 -0.83 -2.22 -13.54
CA GLN A 102 -1.48 -3.05 -12.51
C GLN A 102 -2.75 -2.38 -11.95
N GLN A 103 -3.04 -1.14 -12.36
CA GLN A 103 -4.28 -0.47 -12.02
C GLN A 103 -5.43 -1.00 -12.88
N VAL A 104 -6.49 -1.48 -12.23
CA VAL A 104 -7.72 -1.90 -12.90
C VAL A 104 -8.78 -0.81 -12.82
N ALA A 105 -9.50 -0.60 -13.94
CA ALA A 105 -10.61 0.35 -14.01
C ALA A 105 -11.84 -0.15 -13.23
N THR A 106 -12.10 -1.46 -13.32
CA THR A 106 -13.19 -2.10 -12.59
C THR A 106 -12.81 -2.29 -11.12
N PRO A 107 -13.67 -1.92 -10.16
CA PRO A 107 -13.42 -2.14 -8.76
C PRO A 107 -13.15 -3.61 -8.45
N LEU A 108 -12.10 -3.89 -7.68
CA LEU A 108 -11.79 -5.24 -7.24
C LEU A 108 -12.87 -5.72 -6.24
N PRO A 109 -13.13 -7.04 -6.18
CA PRO A 109 -13.97 -7.62 -5.14
C PRO A 109 -13.48 -7.18 -3.77
N LYS A 110 -14.42 -6.86 -2.88
CA LYS A 110 -14.12 -6.39 -1.52
C LYS A 110 -14.67 -7.39 -0.52
N ASN A 111 -13.81 -7.85 0.37
CA ASN A 111 -14.21 -8.58 1.56
C ASN A 111 -14.16 -7.69 2.81
N PRO A 112 -14.93 -8.03 3.87
CA PRO A 112 -14.92 -7.27 5.13
C PRO A 112 -13.56 -7.22 5.85
N TRP A 113 -12.68 -8.18 5.58
CA TRP A 113 -11.35 -8.29 6.19
C TRP A 113 -10.24 -7.66 5.34
N ASP A 114 -10.55 -7.17 4.14
CA ASP A 114 -9.55 -6.56 3.27
C ASP A 114 -9.18 -5.17 3.79
N VAL A 115 -7.89 -4.98 4.07
CA VAL A 115 -7.36 -3.72 4.58
C VAL A 115 -6.96 -2.84 3.38
N PRO A 116 -7.64 -1.71 3.12
CA PRO A 116 -7.34 -0.88 1.95
C PRO A 116 -6.00 -0.16 2.11
N LEU A 117 -5.37 0.13 0.98
CA LEU A 117 -4.19 0.97 0.87
C LEU A 117 -4.54 2.43 1.15
N ASP A 118 -3.59 3.14 1.77
CA ASP A 118 -3.66 4.59 1.95
C ASP A 118 -3.15 5.35 0.73
N GLY A 119 -2.28 4.73 -0.06
CA GLY A 119 -1.72 5.28 -1.29
C GLY A 119 -1.14 4.19 -2.19
N VAL A 120 -0.90 4.53 -3.45
CA VAL A 120 -0.15 3.68 -4.38
C VAL A 120 0.88 4.57 -5.08
N VAL A 121 2.13 4.13 -5.11
CA VAL A 121 3.18 4.74 -5.91
C VAL A 121 3.42 3.88 -7.14
N THR A 122 3.40 4.52 -8.31
CA THR A 122 3.70 3.90 -9.58
C THR A 122 4.80 4.65 -10.34
N ASP A 123 5.24 4.07 -11.44
CA ASP A 123 6.09 4.69 -12.44
C ASP A 123 5.48 5.97 -13.06
N ASN A 124 4.15 6.13 -12.98
CA ASN A 124 3.46 7.37 -13.35
C ASN A 124 3.28 8.37 -12.18
N GLY A 125 3.70 8.01 -10.96
CA GLY A 125 3.63 8.87 -9.78
C GLY A 125 2.67 8.39 -8.68
N TRP A 126 2.19 9.32 -7.85
CA TRP A 126 1.35 9.02 -6.70
C TRP A 126 -0.14 8.97 -7.03
N LEU A 127 -0.80 7.93 -6.54
CA LEU A 127 -2.24 7.77 -6.55
C LEU A 127 -2.76 7.73 -5.10
N TRP A 128 -3.72 8.62 -4.80
CA TRP A 128 -4.36 8.70 -3.49
C TRP A 128 -5.79 8.16 -3.59
N PRO A 129 -6.08 6.96 -3.07
CA PRO A 129 -7.42 6.41 -3.02
C PRO A 129 -8.39 7.33 -2.31
N ARG A 130 -9.62 7.43 -2.84
CA ARG A 130 -10.69 8.27 -2.25
C ARG A 130 -11.11 7.83 -0.83
N SER A 131 -10.88 6.56 -0.50
CA SER A 131 -11.16 5.97 0.81
C SER A 131 -9.93 5.87 1.71
N SER A 132 -8.80 6.50 1.34
CA SER A 132 -7.58 6.47 2.16
C SER A 132 -7.85 7.01 3.56
N ARG A 133 -7.30 6.35 4.59
CA ARG A 133 -7.47 6.79 5.99
C ARG A 133 -6.88 8.18 6.23
N ILE A 134 -5.94 8.59 5.36
CA ILE A 134 -5.24 9.87 5.41
C ILE A 134 -6.05 10.99 4.76
N SER A 135 -6.84 10.72 3.70
CA SER A 135 -7.69 11.75 3.08
C SER A 135 -8.80 12.27 4.00
N GLN A 136 -9.13 11.53 5.07
CA GLN A 136 -10.01 12.01 6.15
C GLN A 136 -9.28 12.90 7.18
N VAL A 137 -7.98 12.69 7.40
CA VAL A 137 -7.17 13.47 8.36
C VAL A 137 -6.74 14.81 7.75
N ASP A 138 -6.48 14.83 6.44
CA ASP A 138 -5.83 15.95 5.74
C ASP A 138 -6.69 17.23 5.55
N ARG A 139 -8.02 17.16 5.75
CA ARG A 139 -8.85 18.38 5.65
C ARG A 139 -8.52 19.45 6.70
N ARG A 140 -7.88 19.08 7.81
CA ARG A 140 -7.51 20.02 8.88
C ARG A 140 -6.07 20.51 8.82
N ASP A 141 -5.16 19.78 8.15
CA ASP A 141 -3.72 20.08 8.16
C ASP A 141 -3.19 20.66 6.84
N VAL A 142 -3.72 20.29 5.66
CA VAL A 142 -3.30 20.93 4.38
C VAL A 142 -3.68 22.41 4.30
N ALA A 143 -4.72 22.85 5.02
CA ALA A 143 -5.06 24.27 5.13
C ALA A 143 -3.96 25.11 5.82
N ARG A 144 -3.06 24.49 6.61
CA ARG A 144 -1.99 25.19 7.33
C ARG A 144 -0.64 25.23 6.60
N LYS A 145 -0.43 24.42 5.55
CA LYS A 145 0.88 24.32 4.88
C LYS A 145 0.98 24.93 3.48
N GLY A 146 -0.06 25.56 2.95
CA GLY A 146 0.06 26.38 1.72
C GLY A 146 0.51 25.62 0.46
N ILE A 147 0.56 24.28 0.49
CA ILE A 147 0.84 23.48 -0.70
C ILE A 147 -0.51 23.22 -1.39
N ALA A 148 -0.86 24.10 -2.33
CA ALA A 148 -2.00 23.90 -3.21
C ALA A 148 -1.73 22.70 -4.13
N CYS A 149 -2.09 21.50 -3.67
CA CYS A 149 -2.20 20.34 -4.56
C CYS A 149 -3.38 20.58 -5.49
N ARG A 150 -3.11 21.10 -6.70
CA ARG A 150 -4.12 21.28 -7.75
C ARG A 150 -4.74 19.91 -8.03
N LYS A 151 -6.02 19.76 -7.66
CA LYS A 151 -6.87 18.66 -8.12
C LYS A 151 -6.92 18.69 -9.66
N ARG A 152 -6.13 17.84 -10.31
CA ARG A 152 -6.45 17.35 -11.66
C ARG A 152 -6.29 15.84 -11.65
N ASN A 153 -7.43 15.16 -11.60
CA ASN A 153 -7.53 13.74 -11.91
C ASN A 153 -7.72 13.64 -13.44
N PRO A 154 -6.72 13.16 -14.21
CA PRO A 154 -6.83 13.06 -15.67
C PRO A 154 -7.76 11.93 -16.14
N TYR A 155 -8.27 11.07 -15.24
CA TYR A 155 -9.09 9.91 -15.60
C TYR A 155 -10.60 10.15 -15.58
N ASN A 156 -11.06 11.41 -15.58
CA ASN A 156 -12.49 11.75 -15.53
C ASN A 156 -12.95 12.61 -16.72
N SER A 157 -12.42 12.35 -17.91
CA SER A 157 -13.02 12.83 -19.15
C SER A 157 -14.04 11.78 -19.64
N PRO A 158 -15.30 12.15 -19.92
CA PRO A 158 -16.21 11.23 -20.61
C PRO A 158 -15.66 10.95 -22.00
N VAL A 159 -15.53 9.66 -22.34
CA VAL A 159 -15.25 9.22 -23.71
C VAL A 159 -16.46 9.63 -24.54
N VAL A 160 -16.29 10.66 -25.38
CA VAL A 160 -17.31 11.06 -26.34
C VAL A 160 -17.32 9.98 -27.41
N HIS A 161 -18.33 9.11 -27.40
CA HIS A 161 -18.61 8.24 -28.54
C HIS A 161 -19.02 9.13 -29.72
N GLY A 162 -18.13 9.27 -30.71
CA GLY A 162 -18.44 9.90 -31.98
C GLY A 162 -19.57 9.13 -32.67
N SER A 163 -20.69 9.80 -32.88
CA SER A 163 -21.76 9.33 -33.76
C SER A 163 -21.28 9.44 -35.20
N LEU A 164 -21.07 8.30 -35.84
CA LEU A 164 -20.91 8.20 -37.29
C LEU A 164 -22.24 8.64 -37.93
N ARG A 165 -22.23 9.75 -38.67
CA ARG A 165 -23.26 10.03 -39.67
C ARG A 165 -22.92 9.19 -40.93
N PRO A 166 -23.90 8.59 -41.60
CA PRO A 166 -23.67 7.97 -42.89
C PRO A 166 -23.53 9.07 -43.95
N ASP A 167 -22.52 8.93 -44.82
CA ASP A 167 -22.38 9.72 -46.02
C ASP A 167 -23.40 9.25 -47.08
N SER A 168 -23.93 10.24 -47.83
CA SER A 168 -24.80 10.17 -49.03
C SER A 168 -26.30 9.95 -48.83
#